data_AF-A0A806H3M2-F1
#
_entry.id   AF-A0A806H3M2-F1
#
_cell.length_a   1.000
_cell.length_b   1.000
_cell.length_c   1.000
_cell.angle_alpha   90.00
_cell.angle_beta   90.00
_cell.angle_gamma   90.00
#
_symmetry.space_group_name_H-M   'P 1'
#
loop_
_entity.id
_entity.type
_entity.pdbx_description
1 polymer ?
#
loop_
_entity_poly.entity_id
_entity_poly.type
_entity_poly.pdbx_seq_one_letter_code
_entity_poly.pdbx_strand_id
1 'polypeptide(L)'
;MMVELLLVLMLLGYFTLLERKTLGYGQVRKGPNKGVLMGLAQPLLDGFKLFMKGFKGVNRGSMLVFFGTPGLGLCGVLIMWWVVMELLGVWGEGLSLLLIILIGAMISLLFFMSGYLSGCGYSELGSMRALAQALTYEGVMVFSILMVMVMGFSSKFLVGGAMVGFKCILLWLIIVSVVMESSRTPTDFVEGESELVSGLASEMGGLSFTFLFLIEYGLMGFYACFVVVLMSGASLSVVEFIVASLAIMVVLNWLRLSLPRSRYDLVMEWGWKVVLSVVFYLMVVVFSVLLA
;
A
#
# COMPACT_ATOMS: atom_id res chain seq x y z
N MET A 1 14.71 -15.15 8.19
CA MET A 1 14.24 -15.07 6.79
C MET A 1 13.06 -16.01 6.45
N MET A 2 13.23 -17.32 6.23
CA MET A 2 12.10 -18.16 5.74
C MET A 2 10.91 -18.23 6.71
N VAL A 3 11.18 -18.28 8.01
CA VAL A 3 10.12 -18.26 9.05
C VAL A 3 9.42 -16.90 9.10
N GLU A 4 10.15 -15.79 8.97
CA GLU A 4 9.57 -14.44 8.90
C GLU A 4 8.64 -14.29 7.69
N LEU A 5 9.07 -14.75 6.51
CA LEU A 5 8.26 -14.69 5.30
C LEU A 5 6.96 -15.50 5.43
N LEU A 6 7.01 -16.67 6.08
CA LEU A 6 5.82 -17.46 6.39
C LEU A 6 4.88 -16.72 7.36
N LEU A 7 5.43 -16.07 8.39
CA LEU A 7 4.63 -15.27 9.32
C LEU A 7 3.97 -14.08 8.64
N VAL A 8 4.68 -13.39 7.73
CA VAL A 8 4.12 -12.30 6.93
C VAL A 8 2.95 -12.80 6.09
N LEU A 9 3.09 -13.91 5.36
CA LEU A 9 1.99 -14.47 4.57
C LEU A 9 0.75 -14.81 5.42
N MET A 10 0.96 -15.34 6.62
CA MET A 10 -0.14 -15.59 7.56
C MET A 10 -0.80 -14.28 8.01
N LEU A 11 -0.01 -13.24 8.33
CA LEU A 11 -0.50 -11.92 8.72
C LEU A 11 -1.34 -11.27 7.61
N LEU A 12 -0.90 -11.36 6.35
CA LEU A 12 -1.65 -10.82 5.20
C LEU A 12 -3.07 -11.40 5.12
N GLY A 13 -3.20 -12.72 5.35
CA GLY A 13 -4.51 -13.36 5.43
C GLY A 13 -5.38 -12.76 6.54
N TYR A 14 -4.83 -12.53 7.74
CA TYR A 14 -5.58 -11.96 8.85
C TYR A 14 -5.93 -10.47 8.68
N PHE A 15 -5.17 -9.69 7.90
CA PHE A 15 -5.54 -8.32 7.57
C PHE A 15 -6.88 -8.24 6.82
N THR A 16 -7.19 -9.22 5.98
CA THR A 16 -8.52 -9.30 5.32
C THR A 16 -9.67 -9.45 6.33
N LEU A 17 -9.44 -10.19 7.42
CA LEU A 17 -10.42 -10.38 8.48
C LEU A 17 -10.57 -9.14 9.34
N LEU A 18 -9.46 -8.45 9.63
CA LEU A 18 -9.46 -7.16 10.34
C LEU A 18 -10.32 -6.14 9.58
N GLU A 19 -10.12 -6.03 8.27
CA GLU A 19 -10.93 -5.13 7.43
C GLU A 19 -12.41 -5.51 7.48
N ARG A 20 -12.79 -6.77 7.25
CA ARG A 20 -14.20 -7.19 7.29
C ARG A 20 -14.87 -6.92 8.64
N LYS A 21 -14.13 -7.03 9.75
CA LYS A 21 -14.65 -6.72 11.09
C LYS A 21 -14.80 -5.22 11.29
N THR A 22 -13.79 -4.41 10.95
CA THR A 22 -13.85 -2.95 11.08
C THR A 22 -14.99 -2.35 10.25
N LEU A 23 -15.14 -2.77 8.99
CA LEU A 23 -16.25 -2.35 8.13
C LEU A 23 -17.61 -2.83 8.65
N GLY A 24 -17.67 -4.04 9.19
CA GLY A 24 -18.87 -4.57 9.83
C GLY A 24 -19.32 -3.67 10.99
N TYR A 25 -18.41 -3.40 11.93
CA TYR A 25 -18.70 -2.57 13.09
C TYR A 25 -19.11 -1.14 12.70
N GLY A 26 -18.44 -0.54 11.70
CA GLY A 26 -18.82 0.78 11.18
C GLY A 26 -20.22 0.83 10.57
N GLN A 27 -20.69 -0.27 9.99
CA GLN A 27 -22.02 -0.41 9.40
C GLN A 27 -23.06 -1.00 10.37
N VAL A 28 -22.74 -1.10 11.67
CA VAL A 28 -23.61 -1.69 12.70
C VAL A 28 -24.03 -3.12 12.35
N ARG A 29 -23.16 -3.89 11.68
CA ARG A 29 -23.35 -5.32 11.40
C ARG A 29 -22.19 -6.14 11.93
N LYS A 30 -22.44 -7.39 12.31
CA LYS A 30 -21.37 -8.28 12.74
C LYS A 30 -20.60 -8.77 11.51
N GLY A 31 -19.27 -8.71 11.57
CA GLY A 31 -18.38 -9.35 10.59
C GLY A 31 -18.52 -10.87 10.57
N PRO A 32 -17.70 -11.58 9.77
CA PRO A 32 -17.77 -13.03 9.66
C PRO A 32 -17.56 -13.71 11.01
N ASN A 33 -18.61 -14.38 11.52
CA ASN A 33 -18.59 -15.07 12.81
C ASN A 33 -18.74 -16.61 12.71
N LYS A 34 -19.10 -17.15 11.54
CA LYS A 34 -19.56 -18.53 11.37
C LYS A 34 -18.47 -19.54 10.93
N GLY A 35 -17.39 -19.11 10.30
CA GLY A 35 -16.39 -19.98 9.68
C GLY A 35 -15.41 -20.71 10.63
N VAL A 36 -15.78 -20.95 11.91
CA VAL A 36 -14.95 -21.39 13.07
C VAL A 36 -14.52 -20.22 13.99
N LEU A 37 -14.75 -20.37 15.32
CA LEU A 37 -14.46 -19.45 16.44
C LEU A 37 -14.30 -17.97 16.04
N MET A 38 -15.40 -17.20 16.08
CA MET A 38 -15.45 -15.77 15.70
C MET A 38 -14.87 -15.46 14.30
N GLY A 39 -14.88 -16.45 13.40
CA GLY A 39 -14.41 -16.33 12.02
C GLY A 39 -12.91 -16.43 11.83
N LEU A 40 -12.12 -16.83 12.83
CA LEU A 40 -10.65 -16.85 12.73
C LEU A 40 -10.11 -17.69 11.56
N ALA A 41 -10.77 -18.79 11.21
CA ALA A 41 -10.36 -19.63 10.09
C ALA A 41 -10.82 -19.10 8.71
N GLN A 42 -11.59 -18.00 8.66
CA GLN A 42 -12.16 -17.49 7.41
C GLN A 42 -11.11 -17.17 6.33
N PRO A 43 -9.98 -16.49 6.63
CA PRO A 43 -8.97 -16.21 5.61
C PRO A 43 -8.35 -17.47 4.99
N LEU A 44 -8.16 -18.51 5.80
CA LEU A 44 -7.63 -19.79 5.34
C LEU A 44 -8.63 -20.50 4.42
N LEU A 45 -9.92 -20.48 4.77
CA LEU A 45 -10.99 -21.07 3.96
C LEU A 45 -11.17 -20.33 2.63
N ASP A 46 -11.12 -19.00 2.65
CA ASP A 46 -11.24 -18.17 1.44
C ASP A 46 -10.04 -18.41 0.51
N GLY A 47 -8.81 -18.47 1.07
CA GLY A 47 -7.61 -18.83 0.32
C GLY A 47 -7.71 -20.21 -0.31
N PHE A 48 -8.05 -21.24 0.47
CA PHE A 48 -8.19 -22.61 -0.01
C PHE A 48 -9.24 -22.74 -1.13
N LYS A 49 -10.36 -22.03 -0.99
CA LYS A 49 -11.42 -21.97 -2.03
C LYS A 49 -10.89 -21.40 -3.34
N LEU A 50 -10.12 -20.31 -3.30
CA LEU A 50 -9.57 -19.69 -4.50
C LEU A 50 -8.49 -20.57 -5.16
N PHE A 51 -7.68 -21.28 -4.36
CA PHE A 51 -6.71 -22.24 -4.89
C PHE A 51 -7.35 -23.42 -5.61
N MET A 52 -8.50 -23.91 -5.12
CA MET A 52 -9.23 -25.00 -5.76
C MET A 52 -10.04 -24.56 -6.98
N LYS A 53 -10.22 -23.26 -7.18
CA LYS A 53 -10.98 -22.74 -8.31
C LYS A 53 -10.15 -22.85 -9.60
N GLY A 54 -10.65 -23.63 -10.56
CA GLY A 54 -10.05 -23.78 -11.87
C GLY A 54 -9.94 -22.44 -12.62
N PHE A 55 -8.87 -22.30 -13.39
CA PHE A 55 -8.63 -21.14 -14.23
C PHE A 55 -9.26 -21.35 -15.62
N LYS A 56 -9.98 -20.33 -16.11
CA LYS A 56 -10.38 -20.27 -17.53
C LYS A 56 -9.33 -19.42 -18.25
N GLY A 57 -8.70 -20.01 -19.28
CA GLY A 57 -7.62 -19.38 -20.04
C GLY A 57 -7.98 -17.98 -20.54
N VAL A 58 -6.95 -17.14 -20.65
CA VAL A 58 -7.06 -15.77 -21.18
C VAL A 58 -7.05 -15.80 -22.71
N ASN A 59 -7.85 -14.92 -23.32
CA ASN A 59 -7.97 -14.83 -24.79
C ASN A 59 -6.72 -14.23 -25.46
N ARG A 60 -5.97 -13.37 -24.75
CA ARG A 60 -4.72 -12.74 -25.19
C ARG A 60 -3.73 -12.63 -24.04
N GLY A 61 -2.73 -13.51 -24.02
CA GLY A 61 -1.68 -13.50 -23.01
C GLY A 61 -1.08 -14.89 -22.85
N SER A 62 0.23 -14.97 -22.58
CA SER A 62 0.83 -16.26 -22.25
C SER A 62 0.48 -16.61 -20.80
N MET A 63 0.22 -17.89 -20.53
CA MET A 63 -0.06 -18.38 -19.18
C MET A 63 1.05 -18.00 -18.18
N LEU A 64 2.29 -17.95 -18.67
CA LEU A 64 3.48 -17.57 -17.91
C LEU A 64 3.43 -16.12 -17.44
N VAL A 65 2.93 -15.22 -18.27
CA VAL A 65 2.78 -13.80 -17.92
C VAL A 65 1.65 -13.63 -16.92
N PHE A 66 0.52 -14.28 -17.14
CA PHE A 66 -0.67 -14.14 -16.31
C PHE A 66 -0.48 -14.59 -14.85
N PHE A 67 0.25 -15.69 -14.63
CA PHE A 67 0.62 -16.14 -13.28
C PHE A 67 1.94 -15.54 -12.79
N GLY A 68 2.87 -15.28 -13.71
CA GLY A 68 4.21 -14.79 -13.39
C GLY A 68 4.20 -13.35 -12.92
N THR A 69 3.44 -12.43 -13.54
CA THR A 69 3.48 -11.02 -13.15
C THR A 69 2.92 -10.77 -11.74
N PRO A 70 1.76 -11.35 -11.33
CA PRO A 70 1.31 -11.21 -9.95
C PRO A 70 2.18 -12.01 -8.97
N GLY A 71 2.77 -13.14 -9.42
CA GLY A 71 3.72 -13.89 -8.61
C GLY A 71 4.96 -13.07 -8.26
N LEU A 72 5.55 -12.40 -9.25
CA LEU A 72 6.68 -11.49 -9.07
C LEU A 72 6.32 -10.28 -8.20
N GLY A 73 5.10 -9.74 -8.37
CA GLY A 73 4.60 -8.65 -7.51
C GLY A 73 4.54 -9.06 -6.04
N LEU A 74 4.04 -10.27 -5.75
CA LEU A 74 4.00 -10.81 -4.40
C LEU A 74 5.41 -11.03 -3.83
N CYS A 75 6.36 -11.51 -4.65
CA CYS A 75 7.77 -11.57 -4.24
C CYS A 75 8.32 -10.18 -3.90
N GLY A 76 8.00 -9.15 -4.69
CA GLY A 76 8.40 -7.76 -4.41
C GLY A 76 7.88 -7.26 -3.06
N VAL A 77 6.60 -7.51 -2.76
CA VAL A 77 5.99 -7.18 -1.46
C VAL A 77 6.69 -7.91 -0.32
N LEU A 78 7.00 -9.19 -0.47
CA LEU A 78 7.70 -9.96 0.56
C LEU A 78 9.11 -9.41 0.84
N ILE A 79 9.83 -8.97 -0.20
CA ILE A 79 11.13 -8.29 -0.04
C ILE A 79 10.95 -6.96 0.70
N MET A 80 9.91 -6.18 0.39
CA MET A 80 9.60 -4.93 1.11
C MET A 80 9.41 -5.16 2.61
N TRP A 81 8.63 -6.18 2.98
CA TRP A 81 8.42 -6.54 4.38
C TRP A 81 9.71 -6.95 5.08
N TRP A 82 10.60 -7.67 4.39
CA TRP A 82 11.91 -8.02 4.92
C TRP A 82 12.76 -6.76 5.20
N VAL A 83 12.78 -5.81 4.27
CA VAL A 83 13.50 -4.53 4.43
C VAL A 83 12.99 -3.72 5.63
N VAL A 84 11.67 -3.71 5.89
CA VAL A 84 11.10 -3.03 7.07
C VAL A 84 11.54 -3.68 8.39
N MET A 85 11.66 -5.00 8.43
CA MET A 85 12.14 -5.69 9.63
C MET A 85 13.61 -5.36 9.91
N GLU A 86 14.42 -5.18 8.86
CA GLU A 86 15.80 -4.72 9.01
C GLU A 86 15.91 -3.24 9.40
N LEU A 87 14.95 -2.40 8.99
CA LEU A 87 14.84 -0.99 9.43
C LEU A 87 14.61 -0.85 10.94
N LEU A 88 13.94 -1.82 11.58
CA LEU A 88 13.82 -1.91 13.03
C LEU A 88 15.14 -2.37 13.71
N GLY A 89 16.16 -2.77 12.93
CA GLY A 89 17.33 -3.54 13.35
C GLY A 89 18.71 -2.94 13.05
N VAL A 90 18.86 -1.62 12.88
CA VAL A 90 20.17 -0.91 12.95
C VAL A 90 20.98 -0.79 11.64
N TRP A 91 20.38 -0.69 10.45
CA TRP A 91 21.15 -0.34 9.24
C TRP A 91 20.63 0.88 8.46
N GLY A 92 21.36 1.99 8.58
CA GLY A 92 21.57 3.00 7.52
C GLY A 92 20.34 3.71 6.98
N GLU A 93 19.75 4.56 7.81
CA GLU A 93 18.39 5.16 7.72
C GLU A 93 18.07 6.04 6.48
N GLY A 94 18.90 6.07 5.43
CA GLY A 94 18.60 6.75 4.16
C GLY A 94 18.54 5.81 2.94
N LEU A 95 19.50 4.89 2.81
CA LEU A 95 19.57 3.94 1.69
C LEU A 95 18.44 2.91 1.75
N SER A 96 18.05 2.49 2.95
CA SER A 96 16.90 1.59 3.14
C SER A 96 15.57 2.25 2.76
N LEU A 97 15.40 3.55 3.05
CA LEU A 97 14.22 4.32 2.62
C LEU A 97 14.15 4.48 1.10
N LEU A 98 15.29 4.72 0.43
CA LEU A 98 15.36 4.76 -1.03
C LEU A 98 15.05 3.40 -1.67
N LEU A 99 15.56 2.33 -1.07
CA LEU A 99 15.32 0.97 -1.56
C LEU A 99 13.84 0.58 -1.46
N ILE A 100 13.14 1.02 -0.41
CA ILE A 100 11.69 0.85 -0.27
C ILE A 100 10.94 1.50 -1.44
N ILE A 101 11.31 2.73 -1.79
CA ILE A 101 10.70 3.44 -2.92
C ILE A 101 10.94 2.67 -4.22
N LEU A 102 12.18 2.25 -4.48
CA LEU A 102 12.53 1.54 -5.72
C LEU A 102 11.75 0.24 -5.90
N ILE A 103 11.55 -0.52 -4.82
CA ILE A 103 10.75 -1.75 -4.91
C ILE A 103 9.26 -1.42 -5.06
N GLY A 104 8.78 -0.35 -4.42
CA GLY A 104 7.43 0.20 -4.66
C GLY A 104 7.15 0.45 -6.14
N ALA A 105 8.03 1.19 -6.82
CA ALA A 105 7.96 1.44 -8.26
C ALA A 105 7.89 0.15 -9.09
N MET A 106 8.67 -0.87 -8.71
CA MET A 106 8.66 -2.15 -9.41
C MET A 106 7.34 -2.89 -9.24
N ILE A 107 6.72 -2.82 -8.05
CA ILE A 107 5.42 -3.45 -7.78
C ILE A 107 4.31 -2.77 -8.57
N SER A 108 4.29 -1.43 -8.63
CA SER A 108 3.28 -0.69 -9.41
C SER A 108 3.38 -0.98 -10.92
N LEU A 109 4.60 -1.13 -11.44
CA LEU A 109 4.83 -1.59 -12.81
C LEU A 109 4.37 -3.02 -13.05
N LEU A 110 4.63 -3.95 -12.12
CA LEU A 110 4.17 -5.34 -12.23
C LEU A 110 2.63 -5.42 -12.20
N PHE A 111 1.99 -4.54 -11.42
CA PHE A 111 0.55 -4.39 -11.40
C PHE A 111 0.02 -3.93 -12.76
N PHE A 112 0.63 -2.90 -13.35
CA PHE A 112 0.30 -2.46 -14.70
C PHE A 112 0.45 -3.57 -15.74
N MET A 113 1.58 -4.28 -15.73
CA MET A 113 1.86 -5.36 -16.66
C MET A 113 0.82 -6.49 -16.56
N SER A 114 0.37 -6.81 -15.35
CA SER A 114 -0.66 -7.84 -15.15
C SER A 114 -2.01 -7.47 -15.78
N GLY A 115 -2.41 -6.20 -15.73
CA GLY A 115 -3.62 -5.73 -16.39
C GLY A 115 -3.46 -5.54 -17.90
N TYR A 116 -2.33 -5.00 -18.36
CA TYR A 116 -2.08 -4.82 -19.79
C TYR A 116 -2.05 -6.16 -20.54
N LEU A 117 -1.48 -7.19 -19.94
CA LEU A 117 -1.31 -8.50 -20.58
C LEU A 117 -2.54 -9.40 -20.48
N SER A 118 -3.61 -8.94 -19.85
CA SER A 118 -4.90 -9.66 -19.81
C SER A 118 -5.68 -9.51 -21.13
N GLY A 119 -5.54 -8.37 -21.81
CA GLY A 119 -6.01 -8.18 -23.18
C GLY A 119 -7.50 -7.83 -23.34
N CYS A 120 -8.22 -7.62 -22.24
CA CYS A 120 -9.51 -6.91 -22.24
C CYS A 120 -9.30 -5.40 -22.13
N GLY A 121 -10.01 -4.63 -22.97
CA GLY A 121 -9.96 -3.17 -22.96
C GLY A 121 -10.31 -2.53 -21.60
N TYR A 122 -11.19 -3.16 -20.80
CA TYR A 122 -11.52 -2.67 -19.45
C TYR A 122 -10.38 -2.86 -18.44
N SER A 123 -9.66 -3.98 -18.54
CA SER A 123 -8.52 -4.29 -17.67
C SER A 123 -7.32 -3.40 -18.02
N GLU A 124 -7.07 -3.18 -19.30
CA GLU A 124 -6.05 -2.24 -19.79
C GLU A 124 -6.33 -0.79 -19.33
N LEU A 125 -7.58 -0.33 -19.42
CA LEU A 125 -7.94 1.02 -18.95
C LEU A 125 -7.82 1.14 -17.42
N GLY A 126 -8.20 0.10 -16.68
CA GLY A 126 -8.05 0.07 -15.22
C GLY A 126 -6.60 0.10 -14.78
N SER A 127 -5.74 -0.69 -15.43
CA SER A 127 -4.31 -0.75 -15.11
C SER A 127 -3.58 0.55 -15.45
N MET A 128 -3.92 1.21 -16.56
CA MET A 128 -3.36 2.51 -16.93
C MET A 128 -3.72 3.61 -15.92
N ARG A 129 -4.96 3.62 -15.43
CA ARG A 129 -5.40 4.59 -14.40
C ARG A 129 -4.69 4.35 -13.07
N ALA A 130 -4.58 3.09 -12.66
CA ALA A 130 -3.86 2.70 -11.45
C ALA A 130 -2.38 3.07 -11.51
N LEU A 131 -1.72 2.81 -12.64
CA LEU A 131 -0.32 3.19 -12.86
C LEU A 131 -0.13 4.71 -12.77
N ALA A 132 -1.00 5.48 -13.45
CA ALA A 132 -0.91 6.93 -13.43
C ALA A 132 -1.06 7.50 -12.00
N GLN A 133 -1.98 6.94 -11.20
CA GLN A 133 -2.13 7.31 -9.80
C GLN A 133 -0.87 6.95 -9.00
N ALA A 134 -0.39 5.71 -9.08
CA ALA A 134 0.78 5.23 -8.35
C ALA A 134 1.99 6.12 -8.62
N LEU A 135 2.28 6.41 -9.91
CA LEU A 135 3.40 7.28 -10.29
C LEU A 135 3.32 8.68 -9.69
N THR A 136 2.12 9.27 -9.60
CA THR A 136 1.97 10.63 -9.04
C THR A 136 2.23 10.69 -7.54
N TYR A 137 1.69 9.74 -6.79
CA TYR A 137 1.79 9.75 -5.33
C TYR A 137 3.08 9.12 -4.83
N GLU A 138 3.66 8.21 -5.59
CA GLU A 138 5.04 7.78 -5.40
C GLU A 138 6.00 8.96 -5.55
N GLY A 139 5.86 9.80 -6.59
CA GLY A 139 6.67 11.01 -6.75
C GLY A 139 6.60 11.94 -5.53
N VAL A 140 5.39 12.18 -5.00
CA VAL A 140 5.18 12.95 -3.77
C VAL A 140 5.88 12.29 -2.57
N MET A 141 5.77 10.98 -2.43
CA MET A 141 6.43 10.20 -1.39
C MET A 141 7.96 10.32 -1.49
N VAL A 142 8.53 10.21 -2.69
CA VAL A 142 9.99 10.33 -2.93
C VAL A 142 10.49 11.69 -2.48
N PHE A 143 9.86 12.77 -2.95
CA PHE A 143 10.31 14.12 -2.61
C PHE A 143 10.16 14.42 -1.12
N SER A 144 9.08 13.96 -0.48
CA SER A 144 8.90 14.13 0.97
C SER A 144 9.96 13.37 1.78
N ILE A 145 10.30 12.14 1.40
CA ILE A 145 11.37 11.36 2.05
C ILE A 145 12.75 11.99 1.79
N LEU A 146 13.01 12.54 0.59
CA LEU A 146 14.25 13.26 0.31
C LEU A 146 14.46 14.45 1.25
N MET A 147 13.41 15.21 1.61
CA MET A 147 13.56 16.28 2.61
C MET A 147 13.98 15.75 3.96
N VAL A 148 13.43 14.61 4.38
CA VAL A 148 13.78 13.96 5.66
C VAL A 148 15.25 13.56 5.65
N MET A 149 15.72 13.02 4.52
CA MET A 149 17.13 12.65 4.36
C MET A 149 18.05 13.87 4.45
N VAL A 150 17.73 14.96 3.76
CA VAL A 150 18.54 16.19 3.75
C VAL A 150 18.69 16.79 5.16
N MET A 151 17.65 16.72 5.98
CA MET A 151 17.63 17.41 7.29
C MET A 151 18.29 16.64 8.44
N GLY A 152 18.62 15.36 8.27
CA GLY A 152 19.24 14.60 9.35
C GLY A 152 19.50 13.13 9.10
N PHE A 153 19.31 12.62 7.87
CA PHE A 153 19.58 11.25 7.45
C PHE A 153 19.02 10.15 8.38
N SER A 154 18.02 10.46 9.21
CA SER A 154 17.49 9.55 10.21
C SER A 154 16.00 9.75 10.42
N SER A 155 15.27 8.64 10.50
CA SER A 155 13.88 8.55 10.96
C SER A 155 13.67 9.24 12.33
N LYS A 156 14.70 9.27 13.19
CA LYS A 156 14.69 9.94 14.50
C LYS A 156 14.62 11.46 14.38
N PHE A 157 15.01 12.02 13.22
CA PHE A 157 14.87 13.45 12.97
C PHE A 157 13.42 13.90 13.07
N LEU A 158 12.45 13.06 12.69
CA LEU A 158 11.02 13.40 12.79
C LEU A 158 10.51 13.51 14.22
N VAL A 159 11.20 12.89 15.20
CA VAL A 159 10.80 12.86 16.62
C VAL A 159 11.47 13.97 17.45
N GLY A 160 12.65 14.47 17.03
CA GLY A 160 13.42 15.48 17.78
C GLY A 160 12.78 16.88 17.87
N GLY A 161 13.07 17.61 18.95
CA GLY A 161 12.36 18.81 19.43
C GLY A 161 12.63 20.17 18.74
N ALA A 162 12.91 20.24 17.44
CA ALA A 162 12.95 21.50 16.69
C ALA A 162 12.07 21.42 15.43
N MET A 163 11.39 22.53 15.07
CA MET A 163 10.53 22.66 13.87
C MET A 163 9.33 21.70 13.81
N VAL A 164 8.58 21.57 14.91
CA VAL A 164 7.41 20.67 15.01
C VAL A 164 6.38 20.92 13.90
N GLY A 165 6.06 22.18 13.59
CA GLY A 165 5.07 22.51 12.55
C GLY A 165 5.45 22.02 11.15
N PHE A 166 6.72 22.16 10.77
CA PHE A 166 7.22 21.66 9.48
C PHE A 166 7.13 20.13 9.38
N LYS A 167 7.51 19.44 10.47
CA LYS A 167 7.44 17.98 10.55
C LYS A 167 6.00 17.46 10.47
N CYS A 168 5.05 18.14 11.09
CA CYS A 168 3.63 17.79 10.99
C CYS A 168 3.12 17.88 9.55
N ILE A 169 3.51 18.93 8.81
CA ILE A 169 3.12 19.09 7.40
C ILE A 169 3.73 17.96 6.55
N LEU A 170 5.00 17.63 6.80
CA LEU A 170 5.69 16.59 6.05
C LEU A 170 5.12 15.19 6.35
N LEU A 171 4.86 14.88 7.62
CA LEU A 171 4.17 13.64 8.01
C LEU A 171 2.77 13.56 7.39
N TRP A 172 2.04 14.68 7.35
CA TRP A 172 0.73 14.73 6.71
C TRP A 172 0.81 14.42 5.21
N LEU A 173 1.78 14.99 4.50
CA LEU A 173 2.01 14.69 3.07
C LEU A 173 2.34 13.21 2.85
N ILE A 174 3.16 12.61 3.73
CA ILE A 174 3.48 11.19 3.65
C ILE A 174 2.22 10.34 3.90
N ILE A 175 1.44 10.64 4.92
CA ILE A 175 0.18 9.92 5.21
C ILE A 175 -0.78 10.02 4.04
N VAL A 176 -0.93 11.21 3.44
CA VAL A 176 -1.72 11.40 2.22
C VAL A 176 -1.18 10.50 1.11
N SER A 177 0.13 10.53 0.81
CA SER A 177 0.71 9.69 -0.25
C SER A 177 0.47 8.20 0.00
N VAL A 178 0.57 7.75 1.25
CA VAL A 178 0.32 6.36 1.66
C VAL A 178 -1.15 5.97 1.43
N VAL A 179 -2.10 6.84 1.81
CA VAL A 179 -3.52 6.58 1.57
C VAL A 179 -3.79 6.45 0.07
N MET A 180 -3.21 7.33 -0.75
CA MET A 180 -3.43 7.31 -2.19
C MET A 180 -2.76 6.10 -2.85
N GLU A 181 -1.59 5.69 -2.40
CA GLU A 181 -0.86 4.53 -2.94
C GLU A 181 -1.51 3.19 -2.57
N SER A 182 -2.22 3.13 -1.44
CA SER A 182 -2.89 1.91 -0.97
C SER A 182 -4.03 1.41 -1.89
N SER A 183 -4.32 2.12 -2.98
CA SER A 183 -5.28 1.79 -4.06
C SER A 183 -6.66 1.33 -3.58
N ARG A 184 -7.06 1.70 -2.36
CA ARG A 184 -8.35 1.38 -1.74
C ARG A 184 -9.19 2.64 -1.59
N THR A 185 -10.50 2.46 -1.41
CA THR A 185 -11.45 3.57 -1.27
C THR A 185 -10.99 4.49 -0.13
N PRO A 186 -10.83 5.81 -0.37
CA PRO A 186 -11.49 6.62 -1.40
C PRO A 186 -10.92 6.56 -2.83
N THR A 187 -9.69 6.08 -3.04
CA THR A 187 -8.98 6.07 -4.34
C THR A 187 -8.87 4.69 -4.97
N ASP A 188 -9.99 4.00 -5.01
CA ASP A 188 -10.12 2.68 -5.62
C ASP A 188 -10.39 2.80 -7.13
N PHE A 189 -9.38 3.19 -7.91
CA PHE A 189 -9.50 3.31 -9.38
C PHE A 189 -9.23 2.00 -10.12
N VAL A 190 -8.62 1.03 -9.44
CA VAL A 190 -8.36 -0.32 -9.96
C VAL A 190 -9.65 -1.10 -10.13
N GLU A 191 -10.50 -1.16 -9.09
CA GLU A 191 -11.68 -2.03 -9.09
C GLU A 191 -12.91 -1.34 -9.68
N GLY A 192 -12.95 0.00 -9.72
CA GLY A 192 -13.75 0.75 -10.69
C GLY A 192 -15.19 0.28 -10.98
N GLU A 193 -15.95 -0.35 -10.07
CA GLU A 193 -17.10 -1.21 -10.45
C GLU A 193 -18.14 -0.54 -11.36
N SER A 194 -18.39 0.75 -11.15
CA SER A 194 -19.34 1.55 -11.93
C SER A 194 -18.85 1.91 -13.35
N GLU A 195 -17.54 1.88 -13.59
CA GLU A 195 -16.92 2.31 -14.85
C GLU A 195 -16.22 1.17 -15.61
N LEU A 196 -15.68 0.18 -14.89
CA LEU A 196 -14.79 -0.84 -15.42
C LEU A 196 -15.21 -2.28 -15.04
N VAL A 197 -16.37 -2.49 -14.43
CA VAL A 197 -16.92 -3.84 -14.12
C VAL A 197 -15.90 -4.73 -13.36
N SER A 198 -15.09 -4.14 -12.46
CA SER A 198 -13.93 -4.72 -11.70
C SER A 198 -12.52 -4.47 -12.27
N GLY A 199 -12.40 -3.81 -13.43
CA GLY A 199 -11.12 -3.36 -13.99
C GLY A 199 -10.10 -4.49 -14.16
N LEU A 200 -9.03 -4.45 -13.37
CA LEU A 200 -7.90 -5.39 -13.45
C LEU A 200 -8.27 -6.82 -13.02
N ALA A 201 -9.27 -6.97 -12.15
CA ALA A 201 -9.71 -8.26 -11.64
C ALA A 201 -10.67 -9.01 -12.58
N SER A 202 -11.10 -8.38 -13.68
CA SER A 202 -12.17 -8.92 -14.55
C SER A 202 -11.81 -10.25 -15.22
N GLU A 203 -10.55 -10.42 -15.64
CA GLU A 203 -10.05 -11.65 -16.27
C GLU A 203 -9.27 -12.54 -15.29
N MET A 204 -8.90 -12.00 -14.13
CA MET A 204 -8.09 -12.69 -13.13
C MET A 204 -8.93 -13.71 -12.36
N GLY A 205 -8.53 -14.98 -12.44
CA GLY A 205 -9.27 -16.10 -11.86
C GLY A 205 -8.41 -16.99 -10.99
N GLY A 206 -9.02 -17.54 -9.93
CA GLY A 206 -8.41 -18.53 -9.04
C GLY A 206 -7.12 -18.00 -8.42
N LEU A 207 -6.00 -18.66 -8.72
CA LEU A 207 -4.69 -18.39 -8.13
C LEU A 207 -4.11 -17.00 -8.49
N SER A 208 -4.30 -16.54 -9.73
CA SER A 208 -3.84 -15.20 -10.18
C SER A 208 -4.52 -14.06 -9.40
N PHE A 209 -5.83 -14.20 -9.15
CA PHE A 209 -6.62 -13.31 -8.34
C PHE A 209 -6.13 -13.31 -6.89
N THR A 210 -5.87 -14.49 -6.31
CA THR A 210 -5.33 -14.58 -4.94
C THR A 210 -4.04 -13.80 -4.77
N PHE A 211 -3.12 -13.85 -5.75
CA PHE A 211 -1.88 -13.09 -5.70
C PHE A 211 -2.09 -11.58 -5.75
N LEU A 212 -3.02 -11.08 -6.59
CA LEU A 212 -3.36 -9.66 -6.62
C LEU A 212 -3.91 -9.18 -5.26
N PHE A 213 -4.84 -9.93 -4.66
CA PHE A 213 -5.37 -9.58 -3.34
C PHE A 213 -4.27 -9.56 -2.28
N LEU A 214 -3.37 -10.56 -2.28
CA LEU A 214 -2.26 -10.61 -1.34
C LEU A 214 -1.27 -9.45 -1.55
N ILE A 215 -1.05 -8.99 -2.78
CA ILE A 215 -0.23 -7.81 -3.06
C ILE A 215 -0.86 -6.56 -2.44
N GLU A 216 -2.14 -6.29 -2.68
CA GLU A 216 -2.80 -5.08 -2.18
C GLU A 216 -2.83 -5.03 -0.65
N TYR A 217 -3.20 -6.13 0.01
CA TYR A 217 -3.15 -6.20 1.48
C TYR A 217 -1.71 -6.15 2.01
N GLY A 218 -0.76 -6.69 1.24
CA GLY A 218 0.66 -6.61 1.51
C GLY A 218 1.21 -5.20 1.52
N LEU A 219 0.85 -4.41 0.51
CA LEU A 219 1.18 -3.00 0.41
C LEU A 219 0.49 -2.18 1.51
N MET A 220 -0.81 -2.41 1.76
CA MET A 220 -1.52 -1.71 2.83
C MET A 220 -0.86 -1.93 4.20
N GLY A 221 -0.59 -3.19 4.56
CA GLY A 221 0.08 -3.52 5.81
C GLY A 221 1.51 -2.97 5.89
N PHE A 222 2.24 -3.01 4.78
CA PHE A 222 3.57 -2.43 4.68
C PHE A 222 3.54 -0.92 4.95
N TYR A 223 2.65 -0.18 4.30
CA TYR A 223 2.58 1.27 4.47
C TYR A 223 2.15 1.68 5.88
N ALA A 224 1.28 0.90 6.54
CA ALA A 224 0.96 1.14 7.94
C ALA A 224 2.20 1.00 8.84
N CYS A 225 3.01 -0.04 8.65
CA CYS A 225 4.30 -0.20 9.33
C CYS A 225 5.25 0.97 9.01
N PHE A 226 5.33 1.36 7.74
CA PHE A 226 6.18 2.47 7.28
C PHE A 226 5.84 3.80 7.96
N VAL A 227 4.54 4.14 8.08
CA VAL A 227 4.12 5.35 8.79
C VAL A 227 4.48 5.30 10.27
N VAL A 228 4.33 4.15 10.94
CA VAL A 228 4.76 4.02 12.35
C VAL A 228 6.27 4.24 12.49
N VAL A 229 7.09 3.65 11.62
CA VAL A 229 8.55 3.84 11.65
C VAL A 229 8.90 5.32 11.50
N LEU A 230 8.26 6.03 10.57
CA LEU A 230 8.49 7.46 10.35
C LEU A 230 7.99 8.34 11.52
N MET A 231 6.85 8.01 12.11
CA MET A 231 6.31 8.78 13.24
C MET A 231 7.09 8.58 14.54
N SER A 232 7.62 7.38 14.75
CA SER A 232 8.27 6.99 16.01
C SER A 232 9.79 6.95 15.96
N GLY A 233 10.41 7.09 14.79
CA GLY A 233 11.86 7.04 14.63
C GLY A 233 12.48 5.70 15.06
N ALA A 234 11.74 4.60 14.89
CA ALA A 234 12.13 3.24 15.27
C ALA A 234 12.55 3.04 16.73
N SER A 235 12.10 3.90 17.66
CA SER A 235 12.44 3.79 19.09
C SER A 235 11.45 2.96 19.92
N LEU A 236 10.36 2.49 19.31
CA LEU A 236 9.31 1.73 20.01
C LEU A 236 9.75 0.32 20.34
N SER A 237 9.24 -0.21 21.45
CA SER A 237 9.34 -1.64 21.71
C SER A 237 8.55 -2.43 20.66
N VAL A 238 8.91 -3.70 20.46
CA VAL A 238 8.26 -4.57 19.45
C VAL A 238 6.74 -4.64 19.64
N VAL A 239 6.27 -4.68 20.90
CA VAL A 239 4.83 -4.74 21.21
C VAL A 239 4.13 -3.43 20.84
N GLU A 240 4.73 -2.28 21.20
CA GLU A 240 4.18 -0.97 20.85
C GLU A 240 4.14 -0.75 19.34
N PHE A 241 5.16 -1.22 18.62
CA PHE A 241 5.20 -1.16 17.17
C PHE A 241 4.05 -1.96 16.52
N ILE A 242 3.80 -3.17 17.01
CA ILE A 242 2.69 -4.02 16.50
C ILE A 242 1.34 -3.35 16.80
N VAL A 243 1.15 -2.82 18.01
CA VAL A 243 -0.11 -2.16 18.38
C VAL A 243 -0.33 -0.89 17.55
N ALA A 244 0.71 -0.08 17.37
CA ALA A 244 0.64 1.14 16.56
C ALA A 244 0.36 0.84 15.09
N SER A 245 1.01 -0.17 14.49
CA SER A 245 0.78 -0.53 13.09
C SER A 245 -0.64 -1.06 12.86
N LEU A 246 -1.16 -1.88 13.77
CA LEU A 246 -2.56 -2.29 13.75
C LEU A 246 -3.53 -1.11 13.92
N ALA A 247 -3.19 -0.13 14.75
CA ALA A 247 -4.00 1.08 14.91
C ALA A 247 -4.05 1.89 13.62
N ILE A 248 -2.92 2.08 12.93
CA ILE A 248 -2.89 2.77 11.62
C ILE A 248 -3.69 1.99 10.57
N MET A 249 -3.59 0.66 10.54
CA MET A 249 -4.43 -0.17 9.66
C MET A 249 -5.93 0.03 9.91
N VAL A 250 -6.34 0.15 11.17
CA VAL A 250 -7.74 0.46 11.53
C VAL A 250 -8.11 1.88 11.06
N VAL A 251 -7.21 2.85 11.16
CA VAL A 251 -7.43 4.21 10.65
C VAL A 251 -7.59 4.20 9.12
N LEU A 252 -6.75 3.47 8.38
CA LEU A 252 -6.90 3.33 6.92
C LEU A 252 -8.26 2.72 6.54
N ASN A 253 -8.70 1.69 7.26
CA ASN A 253 -10.03 1.08 7.07
C ASN A 253 -11.18 2.01 7.50
N TRP A 254 -10.94 2.90 8.47
CA TRP A 254 -11.91 3.90 8.89
C TRP A 254 -12.05 5.06 7.88
N LEU A 255 -10.96 5.45 7.22
CA LEU A 255 -11.00 6.41 6.10
C LEU A 255 -11.89 5.87 4.97
N ARG A 256 -11.84 4.56 4.69
CA ARG A 256 -12.74 3.88 3.75
C ARG A 256 -14.23 4.00 4.12
N LEU A 257 -14.57 4.02 5.41
CA LEU A 257 -15.95 4.17 5.87
C LEU A 257 -16.45 5.62 5.83
N SER A 258 -15.55 6.57 6.09
CA SER A 258 -15.93 7.97 6.28
C SER A 258 -15.90 8.79 4.99
N LEU A 259 -14.99 8.47 4.06
CA LEU A 259 -14.80 9.27 2.85
C LEU A 259 -15.60 8.71 1.66
N PRO A 260 -16.26 9.58 0.87
CA PRO A 260 -16.88 9.15 -0.37
C PRO A 260 -15.82 8.76 -1.40
N ARG A 261 -16.21 7.92 -2.36
CA ARG A 261 -15.36 7.57 -3.50
C ARG A 261 -15.07 8.83 -4.33
N SER A 262 -13.80 9.14 -4.55
CA SER A 262 -13.38 10.28 -5.37
C SER A 262 -13.33 9.90 -6.84
N ARG A 263 -13.53 10.89 -7.72
CA ARG A 263 -13.40 10.71 -9.17
C ARG A 263 -11.92 10.80 -9.57
N TYR A 264 -11.52 10.02 -10.58
CA TYR A 264 -10.15 9.97 -11.09
C TYR A 264 -9.61 11.37 -11.44
N ASP A 265 -10.39 12.16 -12.19
CA ASP A 265 -9.97 13.49 -12.64
C ASP A 265 -9.63 14.43 -11.47
N LEU A 266 -10.45 14.41 -10.42
CA LEU A 266 -10.27 15.27 -9.24
C LEU A 266 -9.05 14.88 -8.43
N VAL A 267 -8.79 13.57 -8.31
CA VAL A 267 -7.62 13.05 -7.60
C VAL A 267 -6.34 13.44 -8.34
N MET A 268 -6.30 13.23 -9.66
CA MET A 268 -5.13 13.60 -10.45
C MET A 268 -4.92 15.11 -10.45
N GLU A 269 -5.98 15.91 -10.60
CA GLU A 269 -5.88 17.37 -10.52
C GLU A 269 -5.33 17.84 -9.18
N TRP A 270 -5.81 17.25 -8.07
CA TRP A 270 -5.33 17.58 -6.74
C TRP A 270 -3.87 17.18 -6.52
N GLY A 271 -3.47 15.98 -6.97
CA GLY A 271 -2.09 15.50 -6.90
C GLY A 271 -1.11 16.42 -7.64
N TRP A 272 -1.39 16.72 -8.91
CA TRP A 272 -0.50 17.53 -9.74
C TRP A 272 -0.51 19.02 -9.40
N LYS A 273 -1.68 19.63 -9.21
CA LYS A 273 -1.76 21.09 -9.01
C LYS A 273 -1.47 21.50 -7.58
N VAL A 274 -1.94 20.74 -6.59
CA VAL A 274 -1.88 21.13 -5.18
C VAL A 274 -0.73 20.41 -4.48
N VAL A 275 -0.77 19.08 -4.41
CA VAL A 275 0.17 18.31 -3.57
C VAL A 275 1.60 18.48 -4.06
N LEU A 276 1.84 18.29 -5.36
CA LEU A 276 3.18 18.42 -5.93
C LEU A 276 3.73 19.86 -5.79
N SER A 277 2.91 20.89 -6.02
CA SER A 277 3.29 22.29 -5.83
C SER A 277 3.67 22.59 -4.37
N VAL A 278 2.93 22.06 -3.40
CA VAL A 278 3.24 22.20 -1.97
C VAL A 278 4.57 21.52 -1.63
N VAL A 279 4.81 20.32 -2.16
CA VAL A 279 6.07 19.58 -1.93
C VAL A 279 7.27 20.35 -2.47
N PHE A 280 7.17 20.90 -3.69
CA PHE A 280 8.25 21.72 -4.26
C PHE A 280 8.47 23.01 -3.47
N TYR A 281 7.40 23.68 -3.01
CA TYR A 281 7.54 24.86 -2.17
C TYR A 281 8.29 24.52 -0.86
N LEU A 282 7.91 23.43 -0.19
CA LEU A 282 8.58 22.96 1.02
C LEU A 282 10.05 22.60 0.75
N MET A 283 10.36 22.06 -0.42
CA MET A 283 11.74 21.79 -0.85
C MET A 283 12.60 23.03 -0.79
N VAL A 284 12.15 24.10 -1.45
CA VAL A 284 12.88 25.37 -1.51
C VAL A 284 13.09 25.94 -0.11
N VAL A 285 12.06 25.87 0.74
CA VAL A 285 12.16 26.32 2.14
C VAL A 285 13.22 25.52 2.89
N VAL A 286 13.21 24.19 2.79
CA VAL A 286 14.21 23.32 3.45
C VAL A 286 15.63 23.66 3.01
N PHE A 287 15.87 23.79 1.69
CA PHE A 287 17.19 24.15 1.18
C PHE A 287 17.63 25.54 1.64
N SER A 288 16.71 26.51 1.71
CA SER A 288 17.03 27.86 2.19
C SER A 288 17.44 27.88 3.67
N VAL A 289 16.78 27.06 4.51
CA VAL A 289 17.11 26.93 5.94
C VAL A 289 18.44 26.21 6.14
N LEU A 290 18.79 25.27 5.26
CA LEU A 290 20.06 24.54 5.37
C LEU A 290 21.27 25.37 4.91
N LEU A 291 21.07 26.34 4.01
CA LEU A 291 22.11 27.26 3.54
C LEU A 291 22.33 28.47 4.47
N ALA A 292 21.39 28.76 5.36
CA ALA A 292 21.44 29.87 6.32
C ALA A 292 22.12 29.46 7.63
#